data_AF-A0A1C6P927-F1
#
_entry.id   AF-A0A1C6P927-F1
#
_cell.length_a   1.000
_cell.length_b   1.000
_cell.length_c   1.000
_cell.angle_alpha   90.00
_cell.angle_beta   90.00
_cell.angle_gamma   90.00
#
_symmetry.space_group_name_H-M   'P 1'
#
loop_
_entity.id
_entity.type
_entity.pdbx_description
1 polymer ?
#
loop_
_entity_poly.entity_id
_entity_poly.type
_entity_poly.pdbx_seq_one_letter_code
_entity_poly.pdbx_strand_id
1 'polypeptide(L)'
;MDYGKFKYESAMKAREARKNQAHTVIKEMKLRPKIDPHDYDTKKGHVVRFLKQGDKVKITIMFRGREQSRPELGYRLLQRLAEDVADLGFVESNPKQDGRNMIMVLGPHKKKTEAMAEAREAQAARKAERQALQPGRVQHSSADGEEVLDADEADEAPEAPEAAAEEEAPAEASAEA
;
A
#
# COMPACT_ATOMS: atom_id res chain seq x y z
N MET A 1 -41.46 -19.35 5.92
CA MET A 1 -40.16 -18.66 5.74
C MET A 1 -39.13 -19.71 5.41
N ASP A 2 -38.54 -19.69 4.22
CA ASP A 2 -37.48 -20.63 3.87
C ASP A 2 -36.14 -20.25 4.50
N TYR A 3 -35.78 -20.99 5.53
CA TYR A 3 -34.55 -20.76 6.30
C TYR A 3 -33.27 -20.88 5.44
N GLY A 4 -33.29 -21.75 4.42
CA GLY A 4 -32.20 -21.87 3.45
C GLY A 4 -32.03 -20.61 2.59
N LYS A 5 -33.13 -20.04 2.09
CA LYS A 5 -33.10 -18.80 1.29
C LYS A 5 -32.61 -17.62 2.12
N PHE A 6 -33.09 -17.50 3.36
CA PHE A 6 -32.62 -16.47 4.30
C PHE A 6 -31.12 -16.59 4.63
N LYS A 7 -30.59 -17.81 4.82
CA LYS A 7 -29.14 -18.03 4.99
C LYS A 7 -28.33 -17.61 3.75
N TYR A 8 -28.83 -17.84 2.54
CA TYR A 8 -28.18 -17.41 1.31
C TYR A 8 -28.16 -15.88 1.17
N GLU A 9 -29.31 -15.22 1.35
CA GLU A 9 -29.45 -13.76 1.24
C GLU A 9 -28.61 -13.03 2.30
N SER A 10 -28.60 -13.51 3.54
CA SER A 10 -27.74 -12.97 4.62
C SER A 10 -26.25 -13.20 4.35
N ALA A 11 -25.85 -14.36 3.82
CA ALA A 11 -24.46 -14.61 3.43
C ALA A 11 -23.99 -13.74 2.26
N MET A 12 -24.85 -13.48 1.27
CA MET A 12 -24.57 -12.59 0.15
C MET A 12 -24.46 -11.13 0.63
N LYS A 13 -25.43 -10.64 1.41
CA LYS A 13 -25.38 -9.31 2.04
C LYS A 13 -24.14 -9.12 2.91
N ALA A 14 -23.71 -10.14 3.64
CA ALA A 14 -22.48 -10.12 4.44
C ALA A 14 -21.19 -10.17 3.61
N ARG A 15 -21.23 -10.69 2.37
CA ARG A 15 -20.11 -10.61 1.41
C ARG A 15 -20.03 -9.22 0.76
N GLU A 16 -21.17 -8.64 0.39
CA GLU A 16 -21.25 -7.29 -0.18
C GLU A 16 -20.88 -6.22 0.83
N ALA A 17 -21.39 -6.30 2.07
CA ALA A 17 -21.03 -5.38 3.15
C ALA A 17 -19.51 -5.37 3.41
N ARG A 18 -18.85 -6.54 3.40
CA ARG A 18 -17.39 -6.63 3.54
C ARG A 18 -16.63 -6.05 2.35
N LYS A 19 -17.13 -6.18 1.12
CA LYS A 19 -16.51 -5.55 -0.07
C LYS A 19 -16.66 -4.04 -0.07
N ASN A 20 -17.79 -3.52 0.44
CA ASN A 20 -18.07 -2.09 0.50
C ASN A 20 -17.48 -1.41 1.75
N GLN A 21 -16.93 -2.17 2.70
CA GLN A 21 -16.26 -1.63 3.88
C GLN A 21 -14.93 -0.96 3.50
N ALA A 22 -14.86 0.36 3.65
CA ALA A 22 -13.62 1.10 3.45
C ALA A 22 -12.61 0.78 4.56
N HIS A 23 -11.72 -0.19 4.31
CA HIS A 23 -10.65 -0.56 5.24
C HIS A 23 -9.64 0.59 5.38
N THR A 24 -9.68 1.31 6.51
CA THR A 24 -8.66 2.30 6.86
C THR A 24 -7.36 1.58 7.23
N VAL A 25 -6.29 1.82 6.48
CA VAL A 25 -4.98 1.19 6.69
C VAL A 25 -4.09 2.15 7.48
N ILE A 26 -3.29 1.62 8.40
CA ILE A 26 -2.23 2.39 9.07
C ILE A 26 -0.98 2.30 8.19
N LYS A 27 -0.55 3.43 7.63
CA LYS A 27 0.71 3.57 6.88
C LYS A 27 1.82 3.98 7.83
N GLU A 28 2.99 3.37 7.70
CA GLU A 28 4.15 3.73 8.52
C GLU A 28 5.13 4.62 7.77
N MET A 29 5.57 5.71 8.40
CA MET A 29 6.61 6.60 7.90
C MET A 29 7.74 6.69 8.91
N LYS A 30 8.95 6.31 8.50
CA LYS A 30 10.14 6.36 9.35
C LYS A 30 10.95 7.63 9.08
N LEU A 31 11.30 8.33 10.15
CA LEU A 31 12.06 9.59 10.14
C LEU A 31 13.36 9.45 10.93
N ARG A 32 14.32 10.34 10.64
CA ARG A 32 15.56 10.51 11.41
C ARG A 32 15.55 11.87 12.11
N PRO A 33 16.14 12.03 13.31
CA PRO A 33 16.18 13.32 14.01
C PRO A 33 16.93 14.42 13.25
N LYS A 34 17.92 14.03 12.44
CA LYS A 34 18.67 14.89 11.52
C LYS A 34 18.27 14.55 10.09
N ILE A 35 17.16 15.13 9.65
CA ILE A 35 16.65 15.00 8.28
C ILE A 35 17.10 16.21 7.46
N ASP A 36 17.44 15.98 6.19
CA ASP A 36 17.71 17.05 5.23
C ASP A 36 16.39 17.75 4.83
N PRO A 37 16.37 19.07 4.55
CA PRO A 37 15.15 19.76 4.12
C PRO A 37 14.43 19.11 2.93
N HIS A 38 15.16 18.62 1.92
CA HIS A 38 14.56 17.98 0.74
C HIS A 38 13.94 16.61 1.06
N ASP A 39 14.59 15.83 1.94
CA ASP A 39 14.07 14.56 2.43
C ASP A 39 12.84 14.75 3.34
N TYR A 40 12.81 15.86 4.09
CA TYR A 40 11.64 16.27 4.86
C TYR A 40 10.45 16.59 3.95
N ASP A 41 10.62 17.42 2.92
CA ASP A 41 9.55 17.80 2.00
C ASP A 41 8.99 16.58 1.24
N THR A 42 9.85 15.66 0.82
CA THR A 42 9.44 14.39 0.20
C THR A 42 8.56 13.56 1.13
N LYS A 43 8.97 13.41 2.40
CA LYS A 43 8.19 12.65 3.40
C LYS A 43 6.92 13.37 3.83
N LYS A 44 6.92 14.71 3.93
CA LYS A 44 5.71 15.54 4.12
C LYS A 44 4.73 15.28 2.98
N GLY A 45 5.19 15.26 1.73
CA GLY A 45 4.38 14.89 0.56
C GLY A 45 3.75 13.50 0.67
N HIS A 46 4.48 12.50 1.19
CA HIS A 46 3.93 11.17 1.45
C HIS A 46 2.87 11.15 2.57
N VAL A 47 3.10 11.84 3.70
CA VAL A 47 2.11 11.97 4.78
C VAL A 47 0.83 12.64 4.26
N VAL A 48 0.97 13.76 3.55
CA VAL A 48 -0.14 14.47 2.88
C VAL A 48 -0.90 13.55 1.92
N ARG A 49 -0.20 12.72 1.14
CA ARG A 49 -0.83 11.76 0.22
C ARG A 49 -1.64 10.69 0.95
N PHE A 50 -1.14 10.14 2.06
CA PHE A 50 -1.86 9.13 2.84
C PHE A 50 -3.07 9.71 3.57
N LEU A 51 -2.95 10.92 4.15
CA LEU A 51 -4.08 11.62 4.76
C LEU A 51 -5.17 11.94 3.73
N LYS A 52 -4.79 12.40 2.52
CA LYS A 52 -5.72 12.60 1.40
C LYS A 52 -6.38 11.32 0.89
N GLN A 53 -5.79 10.14 1.14
CA GLN A 53 -6.40 8.84 0.84
C GLN A 53 -7.29 8.30 1.97
N GLY A 54 -7.41 9.03 3.10
CA GLY A 54 -8.16 8.60 4.27
C GLY A 54 -7.50 7.47 5.06
N ASP A 55 -6.19 7.25 4.88
CA ASP A 55 -5.40 6.31 5.69
C ASP A 55 -4.78 7.02 6.91
N LYS A 56 -4.62 6.29 8.02
CA LYS A 56 -3.93 6.79 9.21
C LYS A 56 -2.42 6.71 9.01
N VAL A 57 -1.67 7.66 9.56
CA VAL A 57 -0.20 7.68 9.42
C VAL A 57 0.47 7.55 10.77
N LYS A 58 1.20 6.45 10.97
CA LYS A 58 2.10 6.23 12.11
C LYS A 58 3.48 6.74 11.72
N ILE A 59 3.91 7.84 12.33
CA ILE A 59 5.23 8.42 12.14
C ILE A 59 6.15 7.94 13.26
N THR A 60 7.29 7.35 12.88
CA THR A 60 8.27 6.78 13.81
C THR A 60 9.63 7.41 13.58
N ILE A 61 10.08 8.25 14.51
CA ILE A 61 11.47 8.71 14.57
C ILE A 61 12.32 7.63 15.25
N MET A 62 13.45 7.26 14.64
CA MET A 62 14.42 6.34 15.23
C MET A 62 15.65 7.10 15.72
N PHE A 63 15.90 7.11 17.04
CA PHE A 63 17.11 7.71 17.60
C PHE A 63 18.30 6.76 17.51
N ARG A 64 19.44 7.22 16.98
CA ARG A 64 20.64 6.37 16.86
C ARG A 64 21.72 6.77 17.86
N GLY A 65 22.06 5.84 18.77
CA GLY A 65 23.18 5.99 19.70
C GLY A 65 22.97 7.19 20.63
N ARG A 66 23.92 8.16 20.58
CA ARG A 66 23.95 9.36 21.44
C ARG A 66 22.73 10.29 21.28
N GLU A 67 21.87 10.06 20.30
CA GLU A 67 20.66 10.85 20.07
C GLU A 67 19.49 10.47 21.01
N GLN A 68 19.55 9.31 21.67
CA GLN A 68 18.51 8.89 22.63
C GLN A 68 18.39 9.81 23.85
N SER A 69 19.46 10.51 24.22
CA SER A 69 19.45 11.49 25.32
C SER A 69 18.92 12.87 24.90
N ARG A 70 18.49 13.06 23.64
CA ARG A 70 17.94 14.31 23.10
C ARG A 70 16.59 14.09 22.41
N PRO A 71 15.55 13.61 23.13
CA PRO A 71 14.21 13.41 22.57
C PRO A 71 13.59 14.71 22.05
N GLU A 72 13.99 15.87 22.58
CA GLU A 72 13.56 17.21 22.14
C GLU A 72 13.72 17.45 20.63
N LEU A 73 14.78 16.93 20.00
CA LEU A 73 14.99 17.08 18.56
C LEU A 73 13.92 16.32 17.75
N GLY A 74 13.54 15.12 18.22
CA GLY A 74 12.44 14.37 17.63
C GLY A 74 11.10 15.04 17.86
N TYR A 75 10.87 15.55 19.08
CA TYR A 75 9.65 16.26 19.44
C TYR A 75 9.42 17.50 18.57
N ARG A 76 10.43 18.37 18.42
CA ARG A 76 10.34 19.57 17.56
C ARG A 76 10.07 19.23 16.10
N LEU A 77 10.67 18.15 15.58
CA LEU A 77 10.43 17.70 14.20
C LEU A 77 8.99 17.18 14.01
N LEU A 78 8.45 16.44 14.98
CA LEU A 78 7.06 15.97 14.94
C LEU A 78 6.06 17.11 15.11
N GLN A 79 6.36 18.09 15.98
CA GLN A 79 5.52 19.27 16.17
C GLN A 79 5.46 20.10 14.89
N ARG A 80 6.61 20.42 14.26
CA ARG A 80 6.65 21.11 12.97
C ARG A 80 5.85 20.35 11.90
N LEU A 81 5.97 19.02 11.86
CA LEU A 81 5.23 18.19 10.90
C LEU A 81 3.72 18.22 11.18
N ALA A 82 3.31 18.22 12.45
CA ALA A 82 1.90 18.33 12.83
C ALA A 82 1.30 19.70 12.45
N GLU A 83 2.02 20.80 12.67
CA GLU A 83 1.66 22.14 12.20
C GLU A 83 1.52 22.18 10.67
N ASP A 84 2.50 21.61 9.95
CA ASP A 84 2.56 21.52 8.49
C ASP A 84 1.44 20.69 7.82
N VAL A 85 0.67 19.91 8.57
CA VAL A 85 -0.41 19.04 8.06
C VAL A 85 -1.76 19.23 8.77
N ALA A 86 -1.86 20.24 9.65
CA ALA A 86 -3.06 20.53 10.44
C ALA A 86 -4.32 20.75 9.58
N ASP A 87 -4.16 21.24 8.35
CA ASP A 87 -5.26 21.44 7.38
C ASP A 87 -5.92 20.13 6.91
N LEU A 88 -5.21 18.99 6.99
CA LEU A 88 -5.61 17.72 6.39
C LEU A 88 -5.85 16.61 7.41
N GLY A 89 -5.25 16.71 8.59
CA GLY A 89 -5.39 15.71 9.65
C GLY A 89 -5.08 16.25 11.03
N PHE A 90 -5.56 15.52 12.03
CA PHE A 90 -5.36 15.79 13.45
C PHE A 90 -4.38 14.78 14.06
N VAL A 91 -3.77 15.16 15.18
CA VAL A 91 -2.94 14.26 15.98
C VAL A 91 -3.85 13.36 16.81
N GLU A 92 -3.89 12.06 16.51
CA GLU A 92 -4.66 11.05 17.25
C GLU A 92 -3.89 10.53 18.47
N SER A 93 -2.57 10.38 18.35
CA SER A 93 -1.68 10.11 19.47
C SER A 93 -0.52 11.09 19.45
N ASN A 94 -0.41 11.90 20.50
CA ASN A 94 0.72 12.79 20.74
C ASN A 94 2.06 12.06 20.65
N PRO A 95 3.17 12.77 20.34
CA PRO A 95 4.52 12.22 20.39
C PRO A 95 4.81 11.53 21.73
N LYS A 96 5.02 10.21 21.67
CA LYS A 96 5.43 9.39 22.83
C LYS A 96 6.75 8.70 22.53
N GLN A 97 7.65 8.68 23.50
CA GLN A 97 8.91 7.95 23.40
C GLN A 97 8.67 6.48 23.76
N ASP A 98 8.98 5.61 22.81
CA ASP A 98 8.94 4.15 22.91
C ASP A 98 10.38 3.62 22.83
N GLY A 99 11.08 3.75 23.96
CA GLY A 99 12.51 3.40 24.09
C GLY A 99 13.42 4.15 23.12
N ARG A 100 13.91 3.44 22.10
CA ARG A 100 14.79 3.97 21.03
C ARG A 100 14.02 4.77 19.98
N ASN A 101 12.70 4.65 19.95
CA ASN A 101 11.85 5.25 18.94
C ASN A 101 10.97 6.34 19.57
N MET A 102 10.49 7.28 18.77
CA MET A 102 9.40 8.19 19.16
C MET A 102 8.32 8.09 18.11
N ILE A 103 7.10 7.84 18.56
CA ILE A 103 5.93 7.58 17.72
C ILE A 103 4.90 8.70 17.86
N MET A 104 4.29 9.07 16.73
CA MET A 104 3.12 9.94 16.65
C MET A 104 2.15 9.32 15.64
N VAL A 105 0.84 9.41 15.90
CA VAL A 105 -0.19 8.92 14.97
C VAL A 105 -1.07 10.08 14.54
N LEU A 106 -1.22 10.26 13.23
CA LEU A 106 -2.12 11.23 12.62
C LEU A 106 -3.34 10.53 12.02
N GLY A 107 -4.52 11.08 12.31
CA GLY A 107 -5.79 10.73 11.69
C GLY A 107 -6.18 11.75 10.62
N PRO A 108 -6.75 11.33 9.47
CA PRO A 108 -7.28 12.25 8.47
C PRO A 108 -8.58 12.91 8.95
N HIS A 109 -8.81 14.17 8.57
CA HIS A 109 -10.09 14.85 8.85
C HIS A 109 -11.24 14.35 7.98
N LYS A 110 -10.98 14.07 6.69
CA LYS A 110 -11.97 13.50 5.75
C LYS A 110 -12.11 11.99 5.96
N LYS A 111 -13.33 11.46 5.86
CA LYS A 111 -13.56 10.01 5.92
C LYS A 111 -13.05 9.33 4.66
N LYS A 112 -12.51 8.12 4.79
CA LYS A 112 -11.95 7.34 3.67
C LYS A 112 -12.94 7.10 2.52
N THR A 113 -14.24 7.01 2.82
CA THR A 113 -15.32 6.88 1.83
C THR A 113 -15.43 8.09 0.91
N GLU A 114 -15.30 9.31 1.46
CA GLU A 114 -15.36 10.57 0.71
C GLU A 114 -14.07 10.75 -0.11
N ALA A 115 -12.92 10.51 0.52
CA ALA A 115 -11.61 10.55 -0.13
C ALA A 115 -11.50 9.58 -1.33
N MET A 116 -12.05 8.38 -1.21
CA MET A 116 -12.04 7.38 -2.28
C MET A 116 -13.00 7.71 -3.43
N ALA A 117 -14.13 8.39 -3.16
CA ALA A 117 -15.01 8.91 -4.19
C ALA A 117 -14.33 10.04 -4.99
N GLU A 118 -13.83 11.07 -4.30
CA GLU A 118 -13.11 12.21 -4.89
C GLU A 118 -11.90 11.75 -5.71
N ALA A 119 -11.13 10.77 -5.21
CA ALA A 119 -10.01 10.18 -5.94
C ALA A 119 -10.44 9.36 -7.17
N ARG A 120 -11.58 8.64 -7.12
CA ARG A 120 -12.09 7.84 -8.24
C ARG A 120 -12.63 8.74 -9.36
N GLU A 121 -13.30 9.83 -9.00
CA GLU A 121 -13.77 10.86 -9.95
C GLU A 121 -12.60 11.56 -10.63
N ALA A 122 -11.60 12.00 -9.88
CA ALA A 122 -10.38 12.61 -10.44
C ALA A 122 -9.59 11.64 -11.35
N GLN A 123 -9.58 10.34 -11.04
CA GLN A 123 -8.98 9.31 -11.90
C GLN A 123 -9.80 9.05 -13.17
N ALA A 124 -11.13 9.06 -13.07
CA ALA A 124 -12.02 8.91 -14.22
C ALA A 124 -11.87 10.09 -15.19
N ALA A 125 -11.84 11.33 -14.68
CA ALA A 125 -11.61 12.54 -15.47
C ALA A 125 -10.27 12.50 -16.21
N ARG A 126 -9.16 12.23 -15.49
CA ARG A 126 -7.81 12.10 -16.10
C ARG A 126 -7.72 10.97 -17.13
N LYS A 127 -8.45 9.88 -16.93
CA LYS A 127 -8.52 8.77 -17.90
C LYS A 127 -9.28 9.17 -19.16
N ALA A 128 -10.42 9.86 -19.01
CA ALA A 128 -11.21 10.37 -20.12
C ALA A 128 -10.43 11.41 -20.95
N GLU A 129 -9.77 12.36 -20.29
CA GLU A 129 -8.91 13.37 -20.94
C GLU A 129 -7.76 12.72 -21.72
N ARG A 130 -7.07 11.73 -21.13
CA ARG A 130 -6.02 10.96 -21.80
C ARG A 130 -6.54 10.10 -22.96
N GLN A 131 -7.80 9.64 -22.93
CA GLN A 131 -8.42 8.96 -24.07
C GLN A 131 -8.82 9.95 -25.18
N ALA A 132 -9.29 11.15 -24.82
CA ALA A 132 -9.63 12.20 -25.79
C ALA A 132 -8.40 12.74 -26.52
N LEU A 133 -7.22 12.78 -25.87
CA LEU A 133 -5.96 13.24 -26.47
C LEU A 133 -5.23 12.17 -27.31
N GLN A 134 -5.78 10.96 -27.47
CA GLN A 134 -5.24 9.91 -28.36
C GLN A 134 -6.20 9.50 -29.49
N PRO A 135 -6.53 10.40 -30.44
CA PRO A 135 -7.06 10.00 -31.73
C PRO A 135 -5.89 9.53 -32.63
N GLY A 136 -5.81 8.23 -32.91
CA GLY A 136 -4.97 7.71 -34.01
C GLY A 136 -3.58 7.18 -33.65
N ARG A 137 -3.51 6.03 -32.96
CA ARG A 137 -2.56 4.98 -33.38
C ARG A 137 -3.38 3.83 -33.96
N VAL A 138 -3.70 3.97 -35.24
CA VAL A 138 -4.42 2.95 -36.01
C VAL A 138 -3.55 1.70 -36.10
N GLN A 139 -4.19 0.54 -36.05
CA GLN A 139 -3.53 -0.74 -36.28
C GLN A 139 -3.10 -0.82 -37.75
N HIS A 140 -1.82 -1.03 -38.04
CA HIS A 140 -1.42 -1.55 -39.35
C HIS A 140 -1.29 -3.06 -39.24
N SER A 141 -2.32 -3.74 -39.72
CA SER A 141 -2.31 -5.16 -40.04
C SER A 141 -2.06 -5.34 -41.55
N SER A 142 -1.34 -6.41 -41.88
CA SER A 142 -1.37 -7.13 -43.17
C SER A 142 -0.46 -6.68 -44.32
N ALA A 143 0.61 -7.47 -44.49
CA ALA A 143 0.99 -8.20 -45.71
C ALA A 143 1.76 -7.49 -46.86
N ASP A 144 2.41 -8.37 -47.64
CA ASP A 144 3.28 -8.17 -48.83
C ASP A 144 4.63 -7.46 -48.57
N GLY A 145 5.81 -8.05 -48.81
CA GLY A 145 6.15 -9.42 -49.22
C GLY A 145 7.37 -9.48 -50.15
N GLU A 146 8.58 -9.68 -49.63
CA GLU A 146 9.75 -10.09 -50.42
C GLU A 146 10.75 -10.89 -49.57
N GLU A 147 11.39 -11.88 -50.17
CA GLU A 147 12.13 -12.95 -49.48
C GLU A 147 13.60 -12.62 -49.21
N VAL A 148 14.13 -13.13 -48.10
CA VAL A 148 15.46 -13.76 -48.12
C VAL A 148 15.46 -14.95 -47.17
N LEU A 149 15.87 -16.10 -47.71
CA LEU A 149 15.93 -17.40 -47.06
C LEU A 149 17.24 -17.52 -46.26
N ASP A 150 17.21 -18.24 -45.14
CA ASP A 150 18.12 -19.37 -44.90
C ASP A 150 17.62 -20.22 -43.72
N ALA A 151 17.94 -21.51 -43.71
CA ALA A 151 17.20 -22.55 -42.99
C ALA A 151 17.99 -23.29 -41.89
N ASP A 152 17.23 -23.86 -40.94
CA ASP A 152 17.43 -25.04 -40.07
C ASP A 152 16.40 -24.87 -38.91
N GLU A 153 15.32 -25.65 -38.73
CA GLU A 153 15.20 -27.11 -38.57
C GLU A 153 15.97 -27.62 -37.32
N ALA A 154 15.41 -28.25 -36.29
CA ALA A 154 14.06 -28.79 -36.01
C ALA A 154 13.58 -28.31 -34.61
N ASP A 155 12.28 -28.10 -34.34
CA ASP A 155 11.29 -29.11 -33.91
C ASP A 155 11.80 -30.12 -32.85
N GLU A 156 11.47 -29.89 -31.57
CA GLU A 156 10.89 -30.91 -30.68
C GLU A 156 10.29 -30.24 -29.40
N ALA A 157 9.13 -30.69 -28.97
CA ALA A 157 8.47 -30.30 -27.72
C ALA A 157 7.53 -31.43 -27.25
N PRO A 158 7.04 -31.40 -26.00
CA PRO A 158 7.76 -31.22 -24.74
C PRO A 158 7.48 -32.40 -23.78
N GLU A 159 8.34 -32.66 -22.78
CA GLU A 159 8.01 -33.69 -21.78
C GLU A 159 8.37 -33.33 -20.32
N ALA A 160 7.40 -33.62 -19.45
CA ALA A 160 7.49 -33.80 -18.00
C ALA A 160 6.52 -34.96 -17.69
N PRO A 161 6.79 -35.88 -16.73
CA PRO A 161 7.08 -35.59 -15.32
C PRO A 161 8.38 -36.33 -14.87
N GLU A 162 8.69 -36.72 -13.62
CA GLU A 162 7.91 -36.74 -12.38
C GLU A 162 8.74 -36.50 -11.09
N ALA A 163 8.96 -37.52 -10.25
CA ALA A 163 9.35 -37.40 -8.84
C ALA A 163 10.61 -38.21 -8.47
N ALA A 164 11.30 -37.73 -7.42
CA ALA A 164 12.03 -38.58 -6.48
C ALA A 164 11.98 -37.93 -5.09
N ALA A 165 11.79 -38.74 -4.05
CA ALA A 165 11.70 -38.30 -2.66
C ALA A 165 12.45 -39.30 -1.77
N GLU A 166 13.24 -38.78 -0.82
CA GLU A 166 13.81 -39.42 0.38
C GLU A 166 13.98 -38.24 1.36
N GLU A 167 13.25 -38.13 2.46
CA GLU A 167 13.19 -38.98 3.66
C GLU A 167 14.48 -38.94 4.49
N GLU A 168 14.46 -38.10 5.53
CA GLU A 168 15.13 -38.44 6.79
C GLU A 168 14.41 -37.78 7.98
N ALA A 169 13.85 -38.62 8.85
CA ALA A 169 13.54 -38.32 10.25
C ALA A 169 14.25 -39.40 11.08
N PRO A 170 14.59 -39.14 12.36
CA PRO A 170 13.66 -39.63 13.40
C PRO A 170 13.65 -38.84 14.73
N ALA A 171 12.67 -39.15 15.60
CA ALA A 171 12.72 -39.21 17.09
C ALA A 171 13.21 -37.97 17.91
N GLU A 172 12.86 -37.68 19.16
CA GLU A 172 11.88 -38.12 20.19
C GLU A 172 11.93 -37.04 21.33
N ALA A 173 11.07 -36.91 22.35
CA ALA A 173 9.79 -37.51 22.78
C ALA A 173 9.10 -36.55 23.80
N SER A 174 8.10 -37.03 24.54
CA SER A 174 7.56 -36.51 25.83
C SER A 174 6.74 -35.20 25.77
N ALA A 175 5.42 -35.12 26.04
CA ALA A 175 4.49 -35.77 26.99
C ALA A 175 4.30 -35.02 28.32
N GLU A 176 3.09 -34.46 28.51
CA GLU A 176 2.23 -34.32 29.71
C GLU A 176 1.02 -33.46 29.23
N ALA A 177 -0.23 -33.95 29.20
CA ALA A 177 -1.09 -34.47 30.28
C ALA A 177 -1.75 -33.34 31.10
#